data_AF-C8W3A7-F1
#
_entry.id   AF-C8W3A7-F1
#
_cell.length_a   1.000
_cell.length_b   1.000
_cell.length_c   1.000
_cell.angle_alpha   90.00
_cell.angle_beta   90.00
_cell.angle_gamma   90.00
#
_symmetry.space_group_name_H-M   'P 1'
#
loop_
_entity.id
_entity.type
_entity.pdbx_description
1 polymer ?
#
loop_
_entity_poly.entity_id
_entity_poly.type
_entity_poly.pdbx_seq_one_letter_code
_entity_poly.pdbx_strand_id
1 'polypeptide(L)'
;MLPVDKLYMLINQAETENYFKQLQEIYNKLPDTSCEQCGTCCTVPQPAFLMEYLNIYRFLKNNLQEQLPEILKKAARYYFLELGDINIKCPFLDEENKCAIYPVRPYNCRTFGVLPEKDTVFGTEGQMAALAQKFRSEHDIRLPEEIVNFKLSPCYKVELLNNKKVTRQKLGEYLAEVSKFDGLLLPPEIVEKNLTFIPAAVHLAHTVLSEGARVRKMKVLKEYIDTGKSEALDKYIDDAASFNL
;
A
#
# COMPACT_ATOMS: atom_id res chain seq x y z
N MET A 1 2.72 9.38 11.96
CA MET A 1 1.63 8.37 12.06
C MET A 1 0.50 8.98 12.85
N LEU A 2 -0.74 8.69 12.45
CA LEU A 2 -1.93 9.05 13.21
C LEU A 2 -2.25 7.92 14.21
N PRO A 3 -2.32 8.22 15.52
CA PRO A 3 -2.93 7.33 16.49
C PRO A 3 -4.33 6.87 16.06
N VAL A 4 -4.78 5.72 16.57
CA VAL A 4 -6.05 5.08 16.17
C VAL A 4 -7.25 5.98 16.48
N ASP A 5 -7.22 6.70 17.61
CA ASP A 5 -8.20 7.74 17.95
C ASP A 5 -8.29 8.81 16.86
N LYS A 6 -7.14 9.25 16.33
CA LYS A 6 -7.13 10.20 15.20
C LYS A 6 -7.70 9.59 13.92
N LEU A 7 -7.48 8.30 13.66
CA LEU A 7 -8.10 7.63 12.51
C LEU A 7 -9.63 7.67 12.59
N TYR A 8 -10.20 7.40 13.77
CA TYR A 8 -11.65 7.50 13.96
C TYR A 8 -12.19 8.91 13.77
N MET A 9 -11.47 9.92 14.28
CA MET A 9 -11.82 11.32 14.04
C MET A 9 -11.85 11.66 12.56
N LEU A 10 -10.83 11.24 11.80
CA LEU A 10 -10.77 11.48 10.36
C LEU A 10 -11.81 10.70 9.57
N ILE A 11 -12.13 9.47 9.98
CA ILE A 11 -13.22 8.68 9.40
C ILE A 11 -14.55 9.43 9.60
N ASN A 12 -14.83 9.88 10.83
CA ASN A 12 -16.06 10.62 11.13
C ASN A 12 -16.15 11.94 10.33
N GLN A 13 -15.05 12.67 10.23
CA GLN A 13 -14.98 13.87 9.39
C GLN A 13 -15.27 13.51 7.91
N ALA A 14 -14.63 12.47 7.38
CA ALA A 14 -14.84 12.04 6.00
C ALA A 14 -16.26 11.53 5.72
N GLU A 15 -16.94 10.96 6.72
CA GLU A 15 -18.37 10.60 6.64
C GLU A 15 -19.24 11.85 6.61
N THR A 16 -19.02 12.79 7.55
CA THR A 16 -19.77 14.05 7.67
C THR A 16 -19.68 14.87 6.38
N GLU A 17 -18.48 15.00 5.82
CA GLU A 17 -18.20 15.77 4.61
C GLU A 17 -18.48 14.99 3.30
N ASN A 18 -18.98 13.75 3.40
CA ASN A 18 -19.25 12.87 2.27
C ASN A 18 -18.03 12.56 1.38
N TYR A 19 -16.80 12.61 1.91
CA TYR A 19 -15.58 12.37 1.13
C TYR A 19 -15.52 10.96 0.55
N PHE A 20 -16.07 9.94 1.23
CA PHE A 20 -16.17 8.58 0.67
C PHE A 20 -17.01 8.52 -0.61
N LYS A 21 -18.10 9.28 -0.65
CA LYS A 21 -18.95 9.39 -1.84
C LYS A 21 -18.22 10.11 -2.97
N GLN A 22 -17.57 11.23 -2.67
CA GLN A 22 -16.79 11.99 -3.64
C GLN A 22 -15.60 11.17 -4.20
N LEU A 23 -14.93 10.39 -3.35
CA LEU A 23 -13.89 9.45 -3.78
C LEU A 23 -14.45 8.41 -4.76
N GLN A 24 -15.61 7.84 -4.46
CA GLN A 24 -16.28 6.89 -5.35
C GLN A 24 -16.70 7.55 -6.68
N GLU A 25 -17.14 8.81 -6.66
CA GLU A 25 -17.44 9.57 -7.87
C GLU A 25 -16.22 9.75 -8.77
N ILE A 26 -15.02 9.96 -8.20
CA ILE A 26 -13.77 9.98 -8.97
C ILE A 26 -13.47 8.60 -9.56
N TYR A 27 -13.64 7.52 -8.78
CA TYR A 27 -13.45 6.16 -9.30
C TYR A 27 -14.42 5.80 -10.43
N ASN A 28 -15.65 6.29 -10.39
CA ASN A 28 -16.64 6.07 -11.45
C ASN A 28 -16.27 6.77 -12.78
N LYS A 29 -15.32 7.71 -12.76
CA LYS A 29 -14.78 8.35 -13.99
C LYS A 29 -13.75 7.45 -14.70
N LEU A 30 -13.20 6.45 -14.02
CA LEU A 30 -12.25 5.50 -14.60
C LEU A 30 -12.93 4.60 -15.64
N PRO A 31 -12.18 4.07 -16.63
CA PRO A 31 -12.69 3.03 -17.52
C PRO A 31 -13.16 1.79 -16.74
N ASP A 32 -14.15 1.10 -17.28
CA ASP A 32 -14.54 -0.20 -16.73
C ASP A 32 -13.54 -1.24 -17.20
N THR A 33 -13.06 -2.08 -16.28
CA THR A 33 -11.99 -3.04 -16.58
C THR A 33 -12.35 -4.45 -16.11
N SER A 34 -12.02 -5.46 -16.91
CA SER A 34 -11.84 -6.83 -16.41
C SER A 34 -10.38 -7.03 -15.99
N CYS A 35 -10.17 -7.88 -14.99
CA CYS A 35 -8.86 -8.27 -14.51
C CYS A 35 -8.90 -9.77 -14.22
N GLU A 36 -7.90 -10.52 -14.69
CA GLU A 36 -7.76 -11.96 -14.39
C GLU A 36 -7.50 -12.24 -12.89
N GLN A 37 -7.22 -11.21 -12.09
CA GLN A 37 -6.90 -11.34 -10.66
C GLN A 37 -5.75 -12.32 -10.38
N CYS A 38 -4.72 -12.31 -11.23
CA CYS A 38 -3.57 -13.21 -11.13
C CYS A 38 -2.58 -12.89 -10.00
N GLY A 39 -2.76 -11.80 -9.25
CA GLY A 39 -1.91 -11.40 -8.14
C GLY A 39 -0.52 -10.84 -8.51
N THR A 40 -0.14 -10.76 -9.79
CA THR A 40 1.19 -10.24 -10.19
C THR A 40 1.43 -8.81 -9.73
N CYS A 41 0.44 -7.91 -9.84
CA CYS A 41 0.59 -6.53 -9.34
C CYS A 41 0.73 -6.45 -7.81
N CYS A 42 0.33 -7.49 -7.08
CA CYS A 42 0.41 -7.54 -5.63
C CYS A 42 1.82 -7.87 -5.12
N THR A 43 2.80 -8.16 -5.99
CA THR A 43 4.21 -8.30 -5.59
C THR A 43 4.88 -6.94 -5.37
N VAL A 44 4.29 -5.85 -5.89
CA VAL A 44 4.74 -4.47 -5.60
C VAL A 44 3.51 -3.65 -5.18
N PRO A 45 3.10 -3.73 -3.90
CA PRO A 45 1.95 -2.99 -3.40
C PRO A 45 2.10 -1.49 -3.63
N GLN A 46 1.10 -0.93 -4.29
CA GLN A 46 1.14 0.45 -4.75
C GLN A 46 0.84 1.46 -3.63
N PRO A 47 1.42 2.68 -3.68
CA PRO A 47 1.05 3.75 -2.77
C PRO A 47 -0.45 4.04 -2.82
N ALA A 48 -0.97 4.49 -1.68
CA ALA A 48 -2.35 4.95 -1.51
C ALA A 48 -2.34 6.21 -0.66
N PHE A 49 -3.25 7.14 -0.94
CA PHE A 49 -3.47 8.31 -0.11
C PHE A 49 -4.14 7.93 1.22
N LEU A 50 -4.07 8.81 2.21
CA LEU A 50 -4.70 8.57 3.50
C LEU A 50 -6.21 8.37 3.34
N MET A 51 -6.88 9.19 2.54
CA MET A 51 -8.33 9.05 2.31
C MET A 51 -8.71 7.66 1.77
N GLU A 52 -7.88 7.08 0.90
CA GLU A 52 -8.09 5.72 0.39
C GLU A 52 -7.87 4.67 1.47
N TYR A 53 -6.86 4.87 2.31
CA TYR A 53 -6.62 4.02 3.47
C TYR A 53 -7.79 4.08 4.48
N LEU A 54 -8.39 5.24 4.75
CA LEU A 54 -9.56 5.35 5.61
C LEU A 54 -10.74 4.52 5.06
N ASN A 55 -10.90 4.49 3.74
CA ASN A 55 -11.94 3.68 3.09
C ASN A 55 -11.67 2.19 3.23
N ILE A 56 -10.40 1.77 3.05
CA ILE A 56 -9.96 0.40 3.28
C ILE A 56 -10.16 0.00 4.74
N TYR A 57 -9.76 0.84 5.69
CA TYR A 57 -9.91 0.58 7.13
C TYR A 57 -11.37 0.28 7.51
N ARG A 58 -12.31 1.13 7.09
CA ARG A 58 -13.75 0.92 7.31
C ARG A 58 -14.23 -0.40 6.70
N PHE A 59 -13.76 -0.71 5.48
CA PHE A 59 -14.12 -1.95 4.81
C PHE A 59 -13.61 -3.19 5.57
N LEU A 60 -12.33 -3.19 5.99
CA LEU A 60 -11.74 -4.28 6.79
C LEU A 60 -12.56 -4.54 8.05
N LYS A 61 -12.85 -3.47 8.81
CA LYS A 61 -13.61 -3.54 10.05
C LYS A 61 -15.03 -4.08 9.88
N ASN A 62 -15.70 -3.70 8.79
CA ASN A 62 -17.12 -4.00 8.59
C ASN A 62 -17.36 -5.31 7.83
N ASN A 63 -16.38 -5.80 7.06
CA ASN A 63 -16.60 -6.90 6.11
C ASN A 63 -15.62 -8.06 6.27
N LEU A 64 -14.45 -7.87 6.89
CA LEU A 64 -13.37 -8.88 6.90
C LEU A 64 -12.91 -9.26 8.31
N GLN A 65 -13.81 -9.24 9.29
CA GLN A 65 -13.49 -9.49 10.70
C GLN A 65 -12.81 -10.85 10.93
N GLU A 66 -13.25 -11.89 10.20
CA GLU A 66 -12.70 -13.24 10.30
C GLU A 66 -11.30 -13.34 9.69
N GLN A 67 -11.03 -12.65 8.58
CA GLN A 67 -9.74 -12.66 7.89
C GLN A 67 -8.75 -11.68 8.52
N LEU A 68 -9.23 -10.81 9.41
CA LEU A 68 -8.47 -9.68 9.91
C LEU A 68 -7.17 -10.08 10.61
N PRO A 69 -7.14 -11.04 11.55
CA PRO A 69 -5.89 -11.42 12.22
C PRO A 69 -4.79 -11.80 11.23
N GLU A 70 -5.13 -12.53 10.17
CA GLU A 70 -4.17 -12.94 9.14
C GLU A 70 -3.71 -11.75 8.27
N ILE A 71 -4.63 -10.86 7.88
CA ILE A 71 -4.28 -9.62 7.16
C ILE A 71 -3.32 -8.77 8.00
N LEU A 72 -3.55 -8.66 9.31
CA LEU A 72 -2.68 -7.88 10.21
C LEU A 72 -1.29 -8.51 10.35
N LYS A 73 -1.20 -9.85 10.46
CA LYS A 73 0.08 -10.57 10.43
C LYS A 73 0.86 -10.29 9.16
N LYS A 74 0.20 -10.42 8.00
CA LYS A 74 0.81 -10.14 6.70
C LYS A 74 1.24 -8.68 6.58
N ALA A 75 0.45 -7.73 7.10
CA ALA A 75 0.79 -6.31 7.08
C ALA A 75 2.03 -5.99 7.93
N ALA A 76 2.11 -6.55 9.14
CA ALA A 76 3.29 -6.43 9.99
C ALA A 76 4.52 -7.04 9.31
N ARG A 77 4.41 -8.26 8.78
CA ARG A 77 5.50 -8.91 8.04
C ARG A 77 5.95 -8.10 6.83
N TYR A 78 5.02 -7.63 6.02
CA TYR A 78 5.28 -6.75 4.87
C TYR A 78 6.06 -5.51 5.30
N TYR A 79 5.64 -4.83 6.37
CA TYR A 79 6.29 -3.62 6.85
C TYR A 79 7.77 -3.81 7.20
N PHE A 80 8.12 -4.93 7.80
CA PHE A 80 9.51 -5.22 8.17
C PHE A 80 10.33 -5.74 6.98
N LEU A 81 9.72 -6.50 6.07
CA LEU A 81 10.45 -7.31 5.09
C LEU A 81 10.28 -6.87 3.62
N GLU A 82 9.53 -5.81 3.31
CA GLU A 82 9.30 -5.32 1.94
C GLU A 82 10.58 -5.04 1.13
N LEU A 83 11.72 -4.83 1.79
CA LEU A 83 13.04 -4.63 1.15
C LEU A 83 14.04 -5.77 1.42
N GLY A 84 13.62 -6.82 2.14
CA GLY A 84 14.48 -7.91 2.59
C GLY A 84 14.11 -9.30 2.07
N ASP A 85 12.88 -9.49 1.60
CA ASP A 85 12.40 -10.77 1.08
C ASP A 85 11.54 -10.56 -0.18
N ILE A 86 12.00 -11.10 -1.31
CA ILE A 86 11.35 -10.95 -2.62
C ILE A 86 9.98 -11.63 -2.69
N ASN A 87 9.72 -12.57 -1.77
CA ASN A 87 8.48 -13.33 -1.72
C ASN A 87 7.36 -12.60 -0.97
N ILE A 88 7.66 -11.46 -0.36
CA ILE A 88 6.68 -10.62 0.32
C ILE A 88 5.69 -10.07 -0.70
N LYS A 89 4.41 -10.38 -0.49
CA LYS A 89 3.29 -9.90 -1.31
C LYS A 89 2.41 -8.95 -0.51
N CYS A 90 1.48 -8.30 -1.21
CA CYS A 90 0.43 -7.48 -0.62
C CYS A 90 -0.31 -8.25 0.49
N PRO A 91 -0.47 -7.67 1.69
CA PRO A 91 -1.19 -8.31 2.80
C PRO A 91 -2.65 -8.65 2.51
N PHE A 92 -3.26 -7.97 1.54
CA PHE A 92 -4.64 -8.19 1.14
C PHE A 92 -4.80 -9.29 0.07
N LEU A 93 -3.71 -9.93 -0.36
CA LEU A 93 -3.76 -11.07 -1.27
C LEU A 93 -3.95 -12.36 -0.47
N ASP A 94 -4.99 -13.11 -0.80
CA ASP A 94 -5.23 -14.44 -0.23
C ASP A 94 -4.43 -15.53 -0.97
N GLU A 95 -4.58 -16.77 -0.50
CA GLU A 95 -3.88 -17.94 -1.05
C GLU A 95 -4.36 -18.31 -2.47
N GLU A 96 -5.55 -17.88 -2.86
CA GLU A 96 -6.13 -18.07 -4.19
C GLU A 96 -5.78 -16.91 -5.16
N ASN A 97 -4.89 -16.00 -4.76
CA ASN A 97 -4.53 -14.76 -5.46
C ASN A 97 -5.69 -13.75 -5.61
N LYS A 98 -6.75 -13.87 -4.82
CA LYS A 98 -7.82 -12.87 -4.79
C LYS A 98 -7.46 -11.76 -3.81
N CYS A 99 -7.81 -10.54 -4.20
CA CYS A 99 -7.60 -9.37 -3.35
C CYS A 99 -8.80 -9.20 -2.42
N ALA A 100 -8.62 -9.37 -1.12
CA ALA A 100 -9.67 -9.25 -0.12
C ALA A 100 -10.31 -7.85 -0.09
N ILE A 101 -9.56 -6.81 -0.46
CA ILE A 101 -10.03 -5.42 -0.54
C ILE A 101 -10.39 -4.99 -1.97
N TYR A 102 -10.58 -5.91 -2.91
CA TYR A 102 -10.81 -5.58 -4.32
C TYR A 102 -11.89 -4.51 -4.56
N PRO A 103 -13.05 -4.51 -3.85
CA PRO A 103 -14.09 -3.48 -4.03
C PRO A 103 -13.61 -2.06 -3.66
N VAL A 104 -12.74 -1.95 -2.66
CA VAL A 104 -12.24 -0.67 -2.12
C VAL A 104 -10.75 -0.43 -2.43
N ARG A 105 -10.21 -1.14 -3.42
CA ARG A 105 -8.80 -1.03 -3.82
C ARG A 105 -8.42 0.43 -4.16
N PRO A 106 -7.18 0.87 -3.86
CA PRO A 106 -6.70 2.21 -4.19
C PRO A 106 -6.67 2.51 -5.68
N TYR A 107 -6.65 3.80 -6.02
CA TYR A 107 -6.53 4.39 -7.33
C TYR A 107 -5.39 3.76 -8.15
N ASN A 108 -4.20 3.64 -7.58
CA ASN A 108 -3.05 3.05 -8.28
C ASN A 108 -3.28 1.56 -8.61
N CYS A 109 -3.99 0.82 -7.75
CA CYS A 109 -4.40 -0.55 -8.06
C CYS A 109 -5.50 -0.61 -9.13
N ARG A 110 -6.39 0.39 -9.21
CA ARG A 110 -7.46 0.48 -10.24
C ARG A 110 -6.92 0.83 -11.62
N THR A 111 -5.84 1.60 -11.67
CA THR A 111 -5.28 2.14 -12.92
C THR A 111 -4.13 1.32 -13.48
N PHE A 112 -3.59 0.37 -12.71
CA PHE A 112 -2.55 -0.53 -13.18
C PHE A 112 -3.03 -1.37 -14.37
N GLY A 113 -2.37 -1.24 -15.52
CA GLY A 113 -2.73 -1.94 -16.76
C GLY A 113 -3.79 -1.26 -17.62
N VAL A 114 -4.26 -0.06 -17.24
CA VAL A 114 -5.30 0.67 -17.99
C VAL A 114 -4.74 1.38 -19.23
N LEU A 115 -3.50 1.88 -19.17
CA LEU A 115 -2.89 2.59 -20.30
C LEU A 115 -2.34 1.60 -21.35
N PRO A 116 -2.50 1.92 -22.66
CA PRO A 116 -1.98 1.10 -23.75
C PRO A 116 -0.45 1.20 -23.90
N GLU A 117 0.10 2.40 -23.64
CA GLU A 117 1.53 2.57 -23.35
C GLU A 117 1.75 1.98 -21.96
N LYS A 118 2.13 0.70 -21.99
CA LYS A 118 2.42 -0.15 -20.84
C LYS A 118 3.73 0.27 -20.22
N ASP A 119 3.80 1.54 -19.82
CA ASP A 119 4.96 2.12 -19.18
C ASP A 119 5.25 1.31 -17.91
N THR A 120 6.46 0.77 -17.85
CA THR A 120 7.06 0.22 -16.63
C THR A 120 7.30 1.38 -15.67
N VAL A 121 6.26 1.85 -14.96
CA VAL A 121 6.39 2.96 -14.02
C VAL A 121 6.40 2.45 -12.59
N PHE A 122 7.19 1.43 -12.24
CA PHE A 122 7.51 1.19 -10.83
C PHE A 122 8.98 0.81 -10.68
N GLY A 123 9.74 1.74 -10.09
CA GLY A 123 11.20 1.76 -10.06
C GLY A 123 11.77 2.40 -11.33
N THR A 124 11.90 3.73 -11.36
CA THR A 124 12.73 4.33 -12.43
C THR A 124 14.13 3.75 -12.26
N GLU A 125 14.75 3.30 -13.34
CA GLU A 125 16.12 2.76 -13.31
C GLU A 125 17.02 3.70 -12.49
N GLY A 126 17.68 3.15 -11.46
CA GLY A 126 18.52 3.91 -10.53
C GLY A 126 17.89 4.27 -9.16
N GLN A 127 16.56 4.31 -9.00
CA GLN A 127 15.93 4.60 -7.69
C GLN A 127 16.24 3.51 -6.65
N MET A 128 16.09 2.24 -7.02
CA MET A 128 16.40 1.12 -6.12
C MET A 128 17.90 1.02 -5.83
N ALA A 129 18.75 1.35 -6.80
CA ALA A 129 20.19 1.41 -6.58
C ALA A 129 20.57 2.53 -5.58
N ALA A 130 19.98 3.72 -5.72
CA ALA A 130 20.17 4.82 -4.78
C ALA A 130 19.63 4.47 -3.38
N LEU A 131 18.47 3.80 -3.30
CA LEU A 131 17.91 3.32 -2.04
C LEU A 131 18.85 2.30 -1.37
N ALA A 132 19.36 1.32 -2.13
CA ALA A 132 20.31 0.33 -1.62
C ALA A 132 21.60 0.97 -1.11
N GLN A 133 22.11 1.98 -1.83
CA GLN A 133 23.27 2.76 -1.38
C GLN A 133 22.99 3.46 -0.04
N LYS A 134 21.82 4.09 0.10
CA LYS A 134 21.41 4.76 1.33
C LYS A 134 21.30 3.79 2.51
N PHE A 135 20.67 2.62 2.32
CA PHE A 135 20.58 1.59 3.35
C PHE A 135 21.96 1.08 3.78
N ARG A 136 22.88 0.94 2.82
CA ARG A 136 24.26 0.56 3.12
C ARG A 136 25.00 1.63 3.92
N SER A 137 24.86 2.91 3.58
CA SER A 137 25.59 3.99 4.24
C SER A 137 25.01 4.39 5.60
N GLU A 138 23.68 4.41 5.74
CA GLU A 138 23.01 4.93 6.94
C GLU A 138 22.71 3.83 7.98
N HIS A 139 22.58 2.58 7.54
CA HIS A 139 22.11 1.48 8.39
C HIS A 139 23.02 0.24 8.39
N ASP A 140 24.09 0.22 7.57
CA ASP A 140 24.93 -0.96 7.36
C ASP A 140 24.09 -2.19 6.98
N ILE A 141 23.12 -1.98 6.07
CA ILE A 141 22.26 -3.02 5.53
C ILE A 141 22.55 -3.17 4.04
N ARG A 142 22.84 -4.40 3.59
CA ARG A 142 22.98 -4.73 2.17
C ARG A 142 21.68 -5.36 1.69
N LEU A 143 20.90 -4.61 0.92
CA LEU A 143 19.66 -5.13 0.35
C LEU A 143 19.96 -6.27 -0.64
N PRO A 144 19.14 -7.34 -0.69
CA PRO A 144 19.33 -8.43 -1.65
C PRO A 144 19.31 -7.94 -3.12
N GLU A 145 20.19 -8.49 -3.97
CA GLU A 145 20.28 -8.08 -5.38
C GLU A 145 18.97 -8.33 -6.14
N GLU A 146 18.26 -9.41 -5.81
CA GLU A 146 16.95 -9.72 -6.37
C GLU A 146 15.89 -8.66 -6.08
N ILE A 147 15.95 -8.01 -4.91
CA ILE A 147 15.08 -6.87 -4.57
C ILE A 147 15.51 -5.63 -5.37
N VAL A 148 16.80 -5.32 -5.38
CA VAL A 148 17.33 -4.11 -6.02
C VAL A 148 17.11 -4.12 -7.54
N ASN A 149 17.21 -5.30 -8.15
CA ASN A 149 17.06 -5.49 -9.59
C ASN A 149 15.62 -5.87 -10.00
N PHE A 150 14.70 -6.03 -9.05
CA PHE A 150 13.33 -6.40 -9.37
C PHE A 150 12.65 -5.32 -10.22
N LYS A 151 11.97 -5.75 -11.28
CA LYS A 151 11.13 -4.89 -12.12
C LYS A 151 9.77 -5.54 -12.29
N LEU A 152 8.72 -4.81 -11.91
CA LEU A 152 7.36 -5.26 -12.18
C LEU A 152 7.04 -5.05 -13.66
N SER A 153 6.78 -6.15 -14.36
CA SER A 153 6.33 -6.10 -15.75
C SER A 153 4.99 -5.37 -15.87
N PRO A 154 4.72 -4.69 -16.99
CA PRO A 154 3.42 -4.10 -17.24
C PRO A 154 2.31 -5.15 -17.27
N CYS A 155 1.08 -4.76 -16.97
CA CYS A 155 -0.05 -5.67 -17.03
C CYS A 155 -0.56 -5.85 -18.46
N TYR A 156 -0.69 -7.11 -18.89
CA TYR A 156 -1.34 -7.50 -20.15
C TYR A 156 -2.70 -8.20 -19.94
N LYS A 157 -3.11 -8.35 -18.69
CA LYS A 157 -4.27 -9.16 -18.24
C LYS A 157 -5.44 -8.30 -17.74
N VAL A 158 -5.42 -7.02 -18.13
CA VAL A 158 -6.48 -6.05 -17.87
C VAL A 158 -7.04 -5.64 -19.22
N GLU A 159 -8.35 -5.76 -19.38
CA GLU A 159 -9.06 -5.37 -20.60
C GLU A 159 -10.07 -4.28 -20.28
N LEU A 160 -10.24 -3.33 -21.20
CA LEU A 160 -11.27 -2.29 -21.09
C LEU A 160 -12.61 -2.88 -21.55
N LEU A 161 -13.61 -2.87 -20.67
CA LEU A 161 -14.94 -3.40 -20.94
C LEU A 161 -15.84 -2.41 -21.69
N ASN A 162 -15.47 -1.13 -21.68
CA ASN A 162 -16.19 -0.09 -22.39
C ASN A 162 -15.26 0.63 -23.36
N ASN A 163 -15.84 1.40 -24.29
CA ASN A 163 -15.07 2.21 -25.25
C ASN A 163 -14.47 3.48 -24.61
N LYS A 164 -14.50 3.64 -23.27
CA LYS A 164 -13.89 4.79 -22.60
C LYS A 164 -12.37 4.61 -22.57
N LYS A 165 -11.72 5.12 -23.61
CA LYS A 165 -10.26 5.31 -23.61
C LYS A 165 -9.92 6.46 -22.67
N VAL A 166 -8.87 6.29 -21.87
CA VAL A 166 -8.34 7.32 -20.98
C VAL A 166 -6.89 7.60 -21.32
N THR A 167 -6.48 8.87 -21.23
CA THR A 167 -5.10 9.29 -21.47
C THR A 167 -4.32 9.34 -20.15
N ARG A 168 -2.98 9.28 -20.24
CA ARG A 168 -2.09 9.43 -19.09
C ARG A 168 -2.32 10.76 -18.36
N GLN A 169 -2.51 11.84 -19.12
CA GLN A 169 -2.85 13.15 -18.57
C GLN A 169 -4.14 13.08 -17.74
N LYS A 170 -5.19 12.45 -18.27
CA LYS A 170 -6.49 12.35 -17.59
C LYS A 170 -6.42 11.51 -16.32
N LEU A 171 -5.65 10.41 -16.32
CA LEU A 171 -5.37 9.66 -15.09
C LEU A 171 -4.61 10.52 -14.07
N GLY A 172 -3.62 11.29 -14.51
CA GLY A 172 -2.91 12.25 -13.64
C GLY A 172 -3.84 13.29 -13.02
N GLU A 173 -4.80 13.83 -13.78
CA GLU A 173 -5.81 14.76 -13.28
C GLU A 173 -6.69 14.11 -12.21
N TYR A 174 -7.16 12.87 -12.41
CA TYR A 174 -7.95 12.16 -11.42
C TYR A 174 -7.15 11.80 -10.17
N LEU A 175 -5.88 11.40 -10.32
CA LEU A 175 -4.98 11.16 -9.17
C LEU A 175 -4.83 12.44 -8.33
N ALA A 176 -4.67 13.60 -8.99
CA ALA A 176 -4.62 14.89 -8.33
C ALA A 176 -5.96 15.30 -7.68
N GLU A 177 -7.10 14.83 -8.20
CA GLU A 177 -8.38 14.97 -7.49
C GLU A 177 -8.40 14.14 -6.20
N VAL A 178 -7.90 12.89 -6.22
CA VAL A 178 -7.82 12.05 -5.01
C VAL A 178 -6.88 12.66 -3.98
N SER A 179 -5.73 13.19 -4.40
CA SER A 179 -4.74 13.76 -3.47
C SER A 179 -5.26 14.96 -2.68
N LYS A 180 -6.28 15.67 -3.18
CA LYS A 180 -6.87 16.82 -2.48
C LYS A 180 -7.50 16.45 -1.14
N PHE A 181 -8.02 15.24 -0.99
CA PHE A 181 -8.64 14.82 0.27
C PHE A 181 -7.63 14.80 1.42
N ASP A 182 -6.38 14.40 1.17
CA ASP A 182 -5.34 14.43 2.19
C ASP A 182 -5.10 15.88 2.69
N GLY A 183 -5.15 16.87 1.80
CA GLY A 183 -5.09 18.30 2.16
C GLY A 183 -6.30 18.83 2.93
N LEU A 184 -7.44 18.16 2.85
CA LEU A 184 -8.65 18.48 3.61
C LEU A 184 -8.67 17.80 4.99
N LEU A 185 -7.93 16.70 5.14
CA LEU A 185 -7.90 15.89 6.35
C LEU A 185 -6.67 16.18 7.23
N LEU A 186 -5.60 16.73 6.66
CA LEU A 186 -4.31 16.87 7.34
C LEU A 186 -3.77 18.30 7.25
N PRO A 187 -2.96 18.72 8.23
CA PRO A 187 -2.18 19.94 8.15
C PRO A 187 -1.25 19.96 6.92
N PRO A 188 -1.06 21.12 6.26
CA PRO A 188 -0.21 21.24 5.07
C PRO A 188 1.21 20.67 5.26
N GLU A 189 1.80 20.83 6.44
CA GLU A 189 3.18 20.39 6.72
C GLU A 189 3.35 18.87 6.65
N ILE A 190 2.27 18.11 6.83
CA ILE A 190 2.25 16.65 6.68
C ILE A 190 2.12 16.27 5.21
N VAL A 191 1.24 16.96 4.49
CA VAL A 191 0.94 16.70 3.08
C VAL A 191 2.13 17.05 2.18
N GLU A 192 2.76 18.21 2.41
CA GLU A 192 3.93 18.69 1.65
C GLU A 192 5.13 17.74 1.74
N LYS A 193 5.26 17.01 2.84
CA LYS A 193 6.31 16.01 3.03
C LYS A 193 6.00 14.66 2.35
N ASN A 194 4.88 14.54 1.65
CA ASN A 194 4.39 13.31 1.00
C ASN A 194 4.38 12.08 1.93
N LEU A 195 4.20 12.30 3.24
CA LEU A 195 4.29 11.23 4.24
C LEU A 195 3.08 10.29 4.23
N THR A 196 2.04 10.63 3.47
CA THR A 196 0.77 9.91 3.44
C THR A 196 0.55 9.12 2.16
N PHE A 197 1.36 9.35 1.11
CA PHE A 197 1.32 8.58 -0.13
C PHE A 197 2.28 7.40 -0.04
N ILE A 198 1.85 6.37 0.70
CA ILE A 198 2.62 5.15 0.99
C ILE A 198 1.71 3.93 0.75
N PRO A 199 2.25 2.71 0.61
CA PRO A 199 1.39 1.55 0.37
C PRO A 199 0.34 1.38 1.47
N ALA A 200 -0.89 1.00 1.10
CA ALA A 200 -1.97 0.78 2.07
C ALA A 200 -1.60 -0.28 3.14
N ALA A 201 -0.74 -1.24 2.77
CA ALA A 201 -0.12 -2.19 3.68
C ALA A 201 0.71 -1.52 4.78
N VAL A 202 1.49 -0.49 4.43
CA VAL A 202 2.32 0.29 5.36
C VAL A 202 1.44 1.17 6.24
N HIS A 203 0.38 1.78 5.71
CA HIS A 203 -0.61 2.47 6.52
C HIS A 203 -1.22 1.54 7.57
N LEU A 204 -1.64 0.34 7.16
CA LEU A 204 -2.21 -0.65 8.07
C LEU A 204 -1.21 -1.11 9.13
N ALA A 205 0.01 -1.42 8.72
CA ALA A 205 1.08 -1.81 9.64
C ALA A 205 1.41 -0.68 10.62
N HIS A 206 1.43 0.57 10.18
CA HIS A 206 1.57 1.71 11.08
C HIS A 206 0.48 1.70 12.15
N THR A 207 -0.79 1.54 11.76
CA THR A 207 -1.93 1.52 12.69
C THR A 207 -1.81 0.47 13.78
N VAL A 208 -1.33 -0.73 13.45
CA VAL A 208 -1.30 -1.86 14.41
C VAL A 208 0.02 -2.05 15.13
N LEU A 209 1.14 -1.57 14.57
CA LEU A 209 2.46 -1.70 15.18
C LEU A 209 2.73 -0.57 16.17
N SER A 210 3.14 -0.96 17.38
CA SER A 210 3.62 -0.02 18.40
C SER A 210 4.77 0.85 17.88
N GLU A 211 4.92 2.05 18.47
CA GLU A 211 6.06 2.93 18.15
C GLU A 211 7.41 2.24 18.36
N GLY A 212 7.54 1.46 19.44
CA GLY A 212 8.76 0.70 19.72
C GLY A 212 9.08 -0.35 18.65
N ALA A 213 8.08 -1.03 18.10
CA ALA A 213 8.27 -1.97 16.99
C ALA A 213 8.74 -1.24 15.72
N ARG A 214 8.13 -0.09 15.40
CA ARG A 214 8.45 0.70 14.20
C ARG A 214 9.86 1.28 14.25
N VAL A 215 10.29 1.81 15.40
CA VAL A 215 11.67 2.31 15.59
C VAL A 215 12.71 1.20 15.36
N ARG A 216 12.34 -0.06 15.61
CA ARG A 216 13.22 -1.22 15.42
C ARG A 216 13.20 -1.79 14.00
N LYS A 217 12.46 -1.20 13.04
CA LYS A 217 12.35 -1.71 11.66
C LYS A 217 13.70 -2.05 11.04
N MET A 218 14.66 -1.12 11.08
CA MET A 218 15.98 -1.33 10.47
C MET A 218 16.76 -2.47 11.13
N LYS A 219 16.67 -2.59 12.47
CA LYS A 219 17.32 -3.68 13.19
C LYS A 219 16.74 -5.04 12.82
N VAL A 220 15.41 -5.15 12.78
CA VAL A 220 14.70 -6.38 12.41
C VAL A 220 15.02 -6.78 10.97
N LEU A 221 14.97 -5.83 10.04
CA LEU A 221 15.31 -6.06 8.63
C LEU A 221 16.75 -6.57 8.48
N LYS A 222 17.72 -5.95 9.17
CA LYS A 222 19.12 -6.36 9.13
C LYS A 222 19.31 -7.80 9.62
N GLU A 223 18.77 -8.10 10.80
CA GLU A 223 18.85 -9.45 11.39
C GLU A 223 18.24 -10.51 10.46
N TYR A 224 17.12 -10.19 9.84
CA TYR A 224 16.46 -11.07 8.88
C TYR A 224 17.31 -11.29 7.63
N ILE A 225 17.87 -10.24 7.03
CA ILE A 225 18.75 -10.38 5.86
C ILE A 225 20.01 -11.20 6.19
N ASP A 226 20.60 -10.98 7.37
CA ASP A 226 21.86 -11.62 7.76
C ASP A 226 21.68 -13.10 8.14
N THR A 227 20.51 -13.47 8.69
CA THR A 227 20.32 -14.80 9.31
C THR A 227 19.14 -15.60 8.76
N GLY A 228 18.29 -15.00 7.92
CA GLY A 228 17.03 -15.57 7.43
C GLY A 228 15.89 -15.58 8.46
N LYS A 229 16.11 -15.05 9.67
CA LYS A 229 15.12 -15.00 10.76
C LYS A 229 15.32 -13.79 11.67
N SER A 230 14.30 -13.45 12.46
CA SER A 230 14.43 -12.47 13.54
C SER A 230 13.41 -12.81 14.64
N GLU A 231 13.88 -13.05 15.87
CA GLU A 231 12.96 -13.36 16.98
C GLU A 231 12.02 -12.19 17.31
N ALA A 232 12.50 -10.96 17.10
CA ALA A 232 11.69 -9.77 17.30
C ALA A 232 10.57 -9.66 16.25
N LEU A 233 10.82 -10.12 15.01
CA LEU A 233 9.83 -10.09 13.94
C LEU A 233 8.60 -10.92 14.29
N ASP A 234 8.80 -12.18 14.68
CA ASP A 234 7.70 -13.10 14.99
C ASP A 234 6.82 -12.54 16.11
N LYS A 235 7.46 -12.00 17.16
CA LYS A 235 6.75 -11.30 18.23
C LYS A 235 5.92 -10.12 17.71
N TYR A 236 6.47 -9.25 16.86
CA TYR A 236 5.72 -8.10 16.34
C TYR A 236 4.56 -8.51 15.42
N ILE A 237 4.69 -9.63 14.71
CA ILE A 237 3.62 -10.21 13.90
C ILE A 237 2.48 -10.71 14.80
N ASP A 238 2.79 -11.42 15.87
CA ASP A 238 1.79 -11.94 16.82
C ASP A 238 1.10 -10.82 17.61
N ASP A 239 1.86 -9.80 18.02
CA ASP A 239 1.32 -8.60 18.67
C ASP A 239 0.33 -7.88 17.74
N ALA A 240 0.67 -7.74 16.44
CA ALA A 240 -0.19 -7.11 15.44
C ALA A 240 -1.48 -7.90 15.18
N ALA A 241 -1.42 -9.23 15.19
CA ALA A 241 -2.58 -10.10 15.00
C ALA A 241 -3.64 -9.94 16.10
N SER A 242 -3.20 -9.54 17.29
CA SER A 242 -4.05 -9.36 18.47
C SER A 242 -4.68 -7.96 18.54
N PHE A 243 -4.38 -7.08 17.57
CA PHE A 243 -4.93 -5.74 17.53
C PHE A 243 -6.43 -5.77 17.20
N ASN A 244 -7.24 -5.09 17.99
CA ASN A 244 -8.69 -5.01 17.79
C ASN A 244 -9.06 -3.73 17.04
N LEU A 245 -9.56 -3.86 15.79
CA LEU A 245 -9.91 -2.74 14.89
C LEU A 245 -11.26 -2.08 15.16
#